data_AF-A0A7S2ZYD9-F1
#
_entry.id   AF-A0A7S2ZYD9-F1
#
_cell.length_a   1.000
_cell.length_b   1.000
_cell.length_c   1.000
_cell.angle_alpha   90.00
_cell.angle_beta   90.00
_cell.angle_gamma   90.00
#
_symmetry.space_group_name_H-M   'P 1'
#
loop_
_entity.id
_entity.type
_entity.pdbx_description
1 polymer ?
#
loop_
_entity_poly.entity_id
_entity_poly.type
_entity_poly.pdbx_seq_one_letter_code
_entity_poly.pdbx_strand_id
1 'polypeptide(L)'
;MDDLVNILKGNIAIAIGAIALLGAIGWWLFAALGGPVMDKQTARAFPLVEKTVLTENTRLFRFSVGAGKKLGLPIGRHVRLIAPAGPSKAEIFRSYTPVSSADVVGHFDLLIKIYPAPGGAMGRYLDSLEIGQTIDMKGPFGLFEYQVGKFKELGMLAGGTGITPMYQVYCPKTSCRQFFSRKIAFIGCAKAQL
;
A
#
# COMPACT_ATOMS: atom_id res chain seq x y z
N MET A 1 -39.27 29.59 -44.76
CA MET A 1 -38.02 28.79 -44.82
C MET A 1 -37.27 28.89 -43.49
N ASP A 2 -37.37 30.03 -42.80
CA ASP A 2 -36.68 30.34 -41.56
C ASP A 2 -37.17 29.54 -40.33
N ASP A 3 -38.45 29.15 -40.29
CA ASP A 3 -39.01 28.36 -39.16
C ASP A 3 -38.42 26.95 -39.07
N LEU A 4 -38.21 26.28 -40.20
CA LEU A 4 -37.57 24.95 -40.24
C LEU A 4 -36.11 25.01 -39.80
N VAL A 5 -35.41 26.10 -40.13
CA VAL A 5 -34.00 26.30 -39.73
C VAL A 5 -33.88 26.52 -38.22
N ASN A 6 -34.83 27.23 -37.61
CA ASN A 6 -34.84 27.46 -36.16
C ASN A 6 -35.19 26.20 -35.35
N ILE A 7 -36.10 25.36 -35.85
CA ILE A 7 -36.41 24.06 -35.25
C ILE A 7 -35.20 23.12 -35.29
N LEU A 8 -34.47 23.09 -36.42
CA LEU A 8 -33.26 22.28 -36.55
C LEU A 8 -32.15 22.73 -35.59
N LYS A 9 -31.94 24.05 -35.46
CA LYS A 9 -30.96 24.64 -34.54
C LYS A 9 -31.30 24.35 -33.07
N GLY A 10 -32.58 24.37 -32.69
CA GLY A 10 -33.04 24.06 -31.33
C GLY A 10 -32.74 22.61 -30.93
N ASN A 11 -33.02 21.64 -31.80
CA ASN A 11 -32.75 20.23 -31.53
C ASN A 11 -31.25 19.91 -31.41
N ILE A 12 -30.41 20.56 -32.23
CA ILE A 12 -28.95 20.42 -32.15
C ILE A 12 -28.42 20.97 -30.82
N ALA A 13 -28.91 22.13 -30.38
CA ALA A 13 -28.51 22.73 -29.09
C ALA A 13 -28.88 21.83 -27.90
N ILE A 14 -30.08 21.22 -27.93
CA ILE A 14 -30.53 20.27 -26.91
C ILE A 14 -29.65 19.01 -26.91
N ALA A 15 -29.29 18.49 -28.09
CA ALA A 15 -28.43 17.31 -28.21
C ALA A 15 -27.02 17.56 -27.66
N ILE A 16 -26.41 18.71 -27.96
CA ILE A 16 -25.10 19.09 -27.44
C ILE A 16 -25.16 19.26 -25.91
N GLY A 17 -26.21 19.91 -25.40
CA GLY A 17 -26.45 20.05 -23.96
C GLY A 17 -26.55 18.70 -23.24
N ALA A 18 -27.29 17.74 -23.82
CA ALA A 18 -27.44 16.40 -23.25
C ALA A 18 -26.11 15.62 -23.23
N ILE A 19 -25.31 15.71 -24.29
CA ILE A 19 -23.99 15.05 -24.37
C ILE A 19 -23.02 15.64 -23.35
N ALA A 20 -23.01 16.97 -23.18
CA ALA A 20 -22.18 17.63 -22.18
C ALA A 20 -22.59 17.21 -20.75
N LEU A 21 -23.89 17.07 -20.49
CA LEU A 21 -24.41 16.64 -19.19
C LEU A 21 -24.05 15.18 -18.87
N LEU A 22 -24.20 14.28 -19.86
CA LEU A 22 -23.79 12.88 -19.72
C LEU A 22 -22.28 12.74 -19.54
N GLY A 23 -21.49 13.54 -20.26
CA GLY A 23 -20.03 13.60 -20.09
C GLY A 23 -19.64 14.08 -18.68
N ALA A 24 -20.31 15.11 -18.17
CA ALA A 24 -20.08 15.63 -16.82
C ALA A 24 -20.48 14.62 -15.74
N ILE A 25 -21.62 13.94 -15.89
CA ILE A 25 -22.07 12.88 -14.98
C ILE A 25 -21.10 11.70 -15.03
N GLY A 26 -20.67 11.27 -16.21
CA GLY A 26 -19.69 10.21 -16.39
C GLY A 26 -18.34 10.55 -15.75
N TRP A 27 -17.87 11.78 -15.92
CA TRP A 27 -16.65 12.28 -15.28
C TRP A 27 -16.79 12.35 -13.75
N TRP A 28 -17.92 12.83 -13.24
CA TRP A 28 -18.18 12.91 -11.80
C TRP A 28 -18.27 11.52 -11.16
N LEU A 29 -18.96 10.58 -11.80
CA LEU A 29 -18.99 9.17 -11.38
C LEU A 29 -17.59 8.54 -11.40
N PHE A 30 -16.81 8.77 -12.45
CA PHE A 30 -15.43 8.27 -12.55
C PHE A 30 -14.53 8.85 -11.46
N ALA A 31 -14.63 10.15 -11.19
CA ALA A 31 -13.89 10.80 -10.11
C ALA A 31 -14.31 10.28 -8.72
N ALA A 32 -15.61 10.05 -8.52
CA ALA A 32 -16.17 9.50 -7.28
C ALA A 32 -15.73 8.06 -7.01
N LEU A 33 -15.46 7.27 -8.05
CA LEU A 33 -14.95 5.89 -7.91
C LEU A 33 -13.51 5.81 -7.38
N GLY A 34 -12.78 6.94 -7.36
CA GLY A 34 -11.48 7.08 -6.69
C GLY A 34 -10.34 6.34 -7.39
N GLY A 35 -9.23 7.05 -7.60
CA GLY A 35 -8.04 6.48 -8.24
C GLY A 35 -7.37 5.35 -7.46
N PRO A 36 -6.43 4.61 -8.08
CA PRO A 36 -5.70 3.50 -7.46
C PRO A 36 -5.04 3.96 -6.17
N VAL A 37 -5.03 3.12 -5.12
CA VAL A 37 -4.51 3.49 -3.78
C VAL A 37 -3.03 3.84 -3.80
N MET A 38 -2.24 3.15 -4.63
CA MET A 38 -0.81 3.36 -4.74
C MET A 38 -0.43 4.00 -6.08
N ASP A 39 0.52 4.91 -6.02
CA ASP A 39 1.21 5.49 -7.19
C ASP A 39 2.72 5.51 -6.95
N LYS A 40 3.50 5.28 -8.01
CA LYS A 40 4.97 5.30 -7.97
C LYS A 40 5.52 6.71 -7.96
N GLN A 41 4.81 7.64 -8.59
CA GLN A 41 5.27 9.02 -8.78
C GLN A 41 4.84 9.90 -7.61
N THR A 42 3.56 9.82 -7.24
CA THR A 42 2.91 10.65 -6.22
C THR A 42 2.92 9.98 -4.86
N ALA A 43 3.41 10.68 -3.84
CA ALA A 43 3.29 10.23 -2.46
C ALA A 43 1.85 10.42 -1.98
N ARG A 44 1.37 9.49 -1.16
CA ARG A 44 0.09 9.63 -0.48
C ARG A 44 0.27 9.44 1.01
N ALA A 45 -0.46 10.25 1.76
CA ALA A 45 -0.49 10.22 3.21
C ALA A 45 -1.46 9.13 3.70
N PHE A 46 -0.99 8.28 4.61
CA PHE A 46 -1.81 7.24 5.25
C PHE A 46 -1.81 7.47 6.77
N PRO A 47 -2.97 7.64 7.41
CA PRO A 47 -3.04 7.89 8.84
C PRO A 47 -2.78 6.63 9.65
N LEU A 48 -2.00 6.77 10.73
CA LEU A 48 -1.77 5.76 11.74
C LEU A 48 -3.04 5.61 12.57
N VAL A 49 -3.63 4.42 12.58
CA VAL A 49 -4.85 4.14 13.36
C VAL A 49 -4.57 3.33 14.62
N GLU A 50 -3.51 2.53 14.63
CA GLU A 50 -3.16 1.69 15.76
C GLU A 50 -1.64 1.48 15.81
N LYS A 51 -1.11 1.48 17.04
CA LYS A 51 0.30 1.18 17.33
C LYS A 51 0.35 0.15 18.45
N THR A 52 0.88 -1.03 18.16
CA THR A 52 0.98 -2.13 19.12
C THR A 52 2.44 -2.44 19.42
N VAL A 53 2.81 -2.44 20.71
CA VAL A 53 4.14 -2.85 21.16
C VAL A 53 4.20 -4.37 21.21
N LEU A 54 5.08 -4.99 20.43
CA LEU A 54 5.25 -6.45 20.40
C LEU A 54 6.43 -6.90 21.25
N THR A 55 7.54 -6.17 21.15
CA THR A 55 8.74 -6.34 21.98
C THR A 55 9.31 -4.96 22.32
N GLU A 56 10.35 -4.90 23.14
CA GLU A 56 11.04 -3.65 23.51
C GLU A 56 11.42 -2.80 22.27
N ASN A 57 11.91 -3.46 21.22
CA ASN A 57 12.39 -2.80 20.00
C ASN A 57 11.53 -3.07 18.77
N THR A 58 10.38 -3.74 18.87
CA THR A 58 9.56 -4.08 17.71
C THR A 58 8.12 -3.68 17.95
N ARG A 59 7.53 -2.99 16.98
CA ARG A 59 6.16 -2.52 17.03
C ARG A 59 5.43 -2.83 15.74
N LEU A 60 4.13 -3.04 15.84
CA LEU A 60 3.21 -3.17 14.72
C LEU A 60 2.49 -1.84 14.54
N PHE A 61 2.59 -1.27 13.34
CA PHE A 61 1.93 -0.02 12.97
C PHE A 61 0.84 -0.32 11.96
N ARG A 62 -0.41 0.03 12.28
CA ARG A 62 -1.54 -0.12 11.37
C ARG A 62 -1.90 1.23 10.76
N PHE A 63 -1.90 1.28 9.44
CA PHE A 63 -2.26 2.48 8.70
C PHE A 63 -3.56 2.26 7.94
N SER A 64 -4.44 3.27 7.95
CA SER A 64 -5.70 3.21 7.21
C SER A 64 -5.50 3.54 5.74
N VAL A 65 -6.10 2.73 4.87
CA VAL A 65 -6.16 2.91 3.41
C VAL A 65 -7.43 3.67 3.00
N GLY A 66 -8.41 3.75 3.90
CA GLY A 66 -9.76 4.24 3.62
C GLY A 66 -10.77 3.10 3.45
N ALA A 67 -12.03 3.40 3.78
CA ALA A 67 -13.10 2.41 3.82
C ALA A 67 -13.31 1.73 2.45
N GLY A 68 -13.47 0.40 2.47
CA GLY A 68 -13.75 -0.39 1.26
C GLY A 68 -12.57 -0.56 0.29
N LYS A 69 -11.40 0.02 0.56
CA LYS A 69 -10.23 -0.04 -0.33
C LYS A 69 -9.17 -1.01 0.19
N LYS A 70 -8.54 -1.75 -0.71
CA LYS A 70 -7.35 -2.58 -0.42
C LYS A 70 -6.09 -1.79 -0.77
N LEU A 71 -4.97 -2.09 -0.13
CA LEU A 71 -3.67 -1.49 -0.50
C LEU A 71 -3.31 -1.80 -1.96
N GLY A 72 -3.63 -3.01 -2.44
CA GLY A 72 -3.39 -3.42 -3.82
C GLY A 72 -1.92 -3.73 -4.14
N LEU A 73 -1.15 -4.19 -3.15
CA LEU A 73 0.28 -4.51 -3.30
C LEU A 73 0.45 -5.93 -3.83
N PRO A 74 1.03 -6.13 -5.04
CA PRO A 74 1.32 -7.47 -5.54
C PRO A 74 2.33 -8.19 -4.63
N ILE A 75 2.15 -9.50 -4.45
CA ILE A 75 3.00 -10.31 -3.56
C ILE A 75 4.44 -10.33 -4.09
N GLY A 76 5.41 -10.03 -3.22
CA GLY A 76 6.83 -9.92 -3.58
C GLY A 76 7.28 -8.50 -3.92
N ARG A 77 6.34 -7.54 -3.97
CA ARG A 77 6.64 -6.10 -4.06
C ARG A 77 6.57 -5.45 -2.69
N HIS A 78 7.12 -4.24 -2.58
CA HIS A 78 7.19 -3.48 -1.35
C HIS A 78 6.77 -2.02 -1.55
N VAL A 79 6.56 -1.30 -0.46
CA VAL A 79 6.24 0.13 -0.44
C VAL A 79 7.45 0.92 0.03
N ARG A 80 7.51 2.21 -0.30
CA ARG A 80 8.54 3.13 0.18
C ARG A 80 7.87 4.20 1.04
N LEU A 81 8.29 4.27 2.30
CA LEU A 81 7.90 5.34 3.21
C LEU A 81 8.82 6.53 3.05
N ILE A 82 8.24 7.71 3.26
CA ILE A 82 8.87 9.01 3.17
C ILE A 82 8.57 9.73 4.48
N ALA A 83 9.63 10.19 5.14
CA ALA A 83 9.53 10.91 6.40
C ALA A 83 10.55 12.06 6.44
N PRO A 84 10.24 13.16 7.14
CA PRO A 84 11.21 14.24 7.35
C PRO A 84 12.38 13.78 8.24
N ALA A 85 13.61 14.12 7.85
CA ALA A 85 14.83 13.88 8.58
C ALA A 85 15.13 15.04 9.54
N GLY A 86 14.38 15.15 10.64
CA GLY A 86 14.66 16.12 11.70
C GLY A 86 14.70 17.58 11.21
N PRO A 87 15.52 18.46 11.85
CA PRO A 87 15.50 19.91 11.58
C PRO A 87 16.01 20.32 10.19
N SER A 88 16.77 19.46 9.51
CA SER A 88 17.46 19.80 8.26
C SER A 88 16.58 19.69 7.00
N LYS A 89 15.29 19.36 7.15
CA LYS A 89 14.31 19.17 6.05
C LYS A 89 14.68 18.13 4.98
N ALA A 90 15.77 17.38 5.13
CA ALA A 90 16.08 16.27 4.22
C ALA A 90 15.01 15.17 4.35
N GLU A 91 14.68 14.45 3.29
CA GLU A 91 13.70 13.36 3.35
C GLU A 91 14.40 12.00 3.52
N ILE A 92 13.85 11.15 4.40
CA ILE A 92 14.29 9.77 4.61
C ILE A 92 13.39 8.86 3.79
N PHE A 93 14.01 8.06 2.92
CA PHE A 93 13.32 7.04 2.15
C PHE A 93 13.68 5.65 2.65
N ARG A 94 12.69 4.83 3.00
CA ARG A 94 12.94 3.42 3.37
C ARG A 94 11.87 2.50 2.80
N SER A 95 12.30 1.35 2.30
CA SER A 95 11.42 0.32 1.77
C SER A 95 10.93 -0.61 2.89
N TYR A 96 9.65 -0.91 2.90
CA TYR A 96 9.02 -1.86 3.83
C TYR A 96 8.04 -2.75 3.10
N THR A 97 7.90 -3.97 3.60
CA THR A 97 6.95 -4.95 3.08
C THR A 97 5.85 -5.16 4.13
N PRO A 98 4.59 -4.82 3.85
CA PRO A 98 3.50 -5.03 4.79
C PRO A 98 3.36 -6.49 5.20
N VAL A 99 3.02 -6.73 6.46
CA VAL A 99 2.74 -8.08 6.97
C VAL A 99 1.27 -8.45 6.86
N SER A 100 0.40 -7.48 6.60
CA SER A 100 -1.01 -7.71 6.27
C SER A 100 -1.16 -8.41 4.92
N SER A 101 -2.14 -9.30 4.79
CA SER A 101 -2.48 -9.93 3.51
C SER A 101 -2.96 -8.90 2.48
N ALA A 102 -2.72 -9.17 1.19
CA ALA A 102 -3.17 -8.32 0.08
C ALA A 102 -4.71 -8.18 0.01
N ASP A 103 -5.44 -9.11 0.64
CA ASP A 103 -6.91 -9.10 0.68
C ASP A 103 -7.50 -8.27 1.82
N VAL A 104 -6.68 -7.79 2.75
CA VAL A 104 -7.14 -6.94 3.84
C VAL A 104 -7.69 -5.63 3.27
N VAL A 105 -8.90 -5.30 3.71
CA VAL A 105 -9.61 -4.08 3.33
C VAL A 105 -9.49 -3.06 4.45
N GLY A 106 -9.28 -1.80 4.10
CA GLY A 106 -9.32 -0.66 5.00
C GLY A 106 -7.99 -0.33 5.67
N HIS A 107 -7.04 -1.26 5.76
CA HIS A 107 -5.76 -1.02 6.41
C HIS A 107 -4.61 -1.87 5.87
N PHE A 108 -3.39 -1.51 6.25
CA PHE A 108 -2.22 -2.37 6.13
C PHE A 108 -1.34 -2.24 7.38
N ASP A 109 -0.62 -3.32 7.68
CA ASP A 109 0.19 -3.42 8.88
C ASP A 109 1.68 -3.48 8.52
N LEU A 110 2.49 -2.65 9.17
CA LEU A 110 3.94 -2.64 9.06
C LEU A 110 4.58 -3.10 10.37
N LEU A 111 5.39 -4.16 10.29
CA LEU A 111 6.21 -4.64 11.39
C LEU A 111 7.58 -3.96 11.34
N ILE A 112 7.87 -3.12 12.32
CA ILE A 112 9.07 -2.28 12.31
C ILE A 112 9.90 -2.55 13.57
N LYS A 113 11.17 -2.88 13.35
CA LYS A 113 12.18 -2.88 14.40
C LYS A 113 12.78 -1.49 14.54
N ILE A 114 12.71 -0.95 15.75
CA ILE A 114 13.22 0.37 16.14
C ILE A 114 14.65 0.19 16.63
N TYR A 115 15.55 0.94 16.01
CA TYR A 115 16.95 0.97 16.39
C TYR A 115 17.27 2.30 17.05
N PRO A 116 18.08 2.32 18.14
CA PRO A 116 18.48 3.55 18.79
C PRO A 116 19.36 4.41 17.88
N ALA A 117 19.51 5.69 18.25
CA ALA A 117 20.43 6.60 17.59
C ALA A 117 21.88 6.10 17.69
N PRO A 118 22.74 6.33 16.69
CA PRO A 118 22.53 7.16 15.50
C PRO A 118 21.75 6.48 14.36
N GLY A 119 21.43 5.18 14.48
CA GLY A 119 20.71 4.41 13.47
C GLY A 119 19.19 4.64 13.46
N GLY A 120 18.51 3.86 12.61
CA GLY A 120 17.06 3.65 12.72
C GLY A 120 16.16 4.86 12.53
N ALA A 121 16.61 5.93 11.85
CA ALA A 121 15.89 7.21 11.81
C ALA A 121 14.41 7.09 11.39
N MET A 122 14.09 6.28 10.38
CA MET A 122 12.70 6.02 9.98
C MET A 122 11.90 5.28 11.07
N GLY A 123 12.49 4.26 11.71
CA GLY A 123 11.83 3.54 12.80
C GLY A 123 11.55 4.45 14.01
N ARG A 124 12.50 5.32 14.36
CA ARG A 124 12.32 6.33 15.42
C ARG A 124 11.26 7.36 15.07
N TYR A 125 11.22 7.81 13.81
CA TYR A 125 10.17 8.71 13.34
C TYR A 125 8.78 8.06 13.46
N LEU A 126 8.61 6.83 12.95
CA LEU A 126 7.36 6.09 13.07
C LEU A 126 6.97 5.88 14.54
N ASP A 127 7.94 5.60 15.41
CA ASP A 127 7.67 5.46 16.84
C ASP A 127 7.22 6.76 17.50
N SER A 128 7.68 7.91 17.01
CA SER A 128 7.22 9.22 17.49
C SER A 128 5.83 9.62 16.98
N LEU A 129 5.28 8.95 15.96
CA LEU A 129 3.96 9.30 15.43
C LEU A 129 2.83 9.00 16.42
N GLU A 130 1.92 9.95 16.59
CA GLU A 130 0.69 9.75 17.34
C GLU A 130 -0.42 9.18 16.46
N ILE A 131 -1.42 8.55 17.09
CA ILE A 131 -2.60 8.05 16.38
C ILE A 131 -3.30 9.24 15.69
N GLY A 132 -3.67 9.06 14.42
CA GLY A 132 -4.24 10.09 13.56
C GLY A 132 -3.21 10.82 12.69
N GLN A 133 -1.92 10.82 13.07
CA GLN A 133 -0.86 11.38 12.22
C GLN A 133 -0.58 10.48 11.02
N THR A 134 -0.02 11.07 9.95
CA THR A 134 0.16 10.40 8.67
C THR A 134 1.61 10.08 8.35
N ILE A 135 1.82 9.01 7.58
CA ILE A 135 3.08 8.73 6.89
C ILE A 135 2.88 8.80 5.38
N ASP A 136 3.83 9.41 4.69
CA ASP A 136 3.82 9.44 3.23
C ASP A 136 4.38 8.13 2.66
N MET A 137 3.69 7.60 1.66
CA MET A 137 4.03 6.33 1.04
C MET A 137 3.92 6.40 -0.49
N LYS A 138 4.86 5.74 -1.16
CA LYS A 138 4.85 5.48 -2.61
C LYS A 138 4.93 3.98 -2.88
N GLY A 139 4.42 3.54 -4.02
CA GLY A 139 4.54 2.15 -4.45
C GLY A 139 3.62 1.80 -5.62
N PRO A 140 3.59 0.52 -6.03
CA PRO A 140 4.43 -0.58 -5.57
C PRO A 140 5.83 -0.55 -6.20
N PHE A 141 6.86 -0.94 -5.44
CA PHE A 141 8.25 -1.09 -5.91
C PHE A 141 8.71 -2.56 -5.86
N GLY A 142 9.74 -2.89 -6.64
CA GLY A 142 10.27 -4.24 -6.75
C GLY A 142 10.05 -4.84 -8.14
N LEU A 143 10.98 -5.72 -8.53
CA LEU A 143 10.96 -6.42 -9.81
C LEU A 143 10.32 -7.81 -9.71
N PHE A 144 10.29 -8.37 -8.51
CA PHE A 144 9.75 -9.70 -8.26
C PHE A 144 8.26 -9.63 -7.96
N GLU A 145 7.50 -10.49 -8.64
CA GLU A 145 6.09 -10.70 -8.37
C GLU A 145 5.83 -12.20 -8.33
N TYR A 146 5.37 -12.66 -7.17
CA TYR A 146 5.07 -14.06 -6.95
C TYR A 146 3.66 -14.37 -7.46
N GLN A 147 3.57 -15.40 -8.30
CA GLN A 147 2.31 -15.95 -8.75
C GLN A 147 2.10 -17.32 -8.12
N VAL A 148 0.95 -17.51 -7.49
CA VAL A 148 0.56 -18.79 -6.91
C VAL A 148 0.53 -19.84 -8.03
N GLY A 149 1.34 -20.89 -7.90
CA GLY A 149 1.44 -21.92 -8.96
C GLY A 149 2.75 -21.90 -9.74
N LYS A 150 3.49 -20.79 -9.71
CA LYS A 150 4.66 -20.60 -10.59
C LYS A 150 5.83 -21.54 -10.29
N PHE A 151 6.06 -21.84 -9.01
CA PHE A 151 7.17 -22.70 -8.56
C PHE A 151 6.66 -23.90 -7.77
N LYS A 152 7.25 -25.08 -7.98
CA LYS A 152 6.96 -26.32 -7.24
C LYS A 152 7.56 -26.32 -5.84
N GLU A 153 8.76 -25.77 -5.71
CA GLU A 153 9.53 -25.67 -4.47
C GLU A 153 10.07 -24.25 -4.31
N LEU A 154 10.12 -23.74 -3.08
CA LEU A 154 10.60 -22.40 -2.74
C LEU A 154 11.53 -22.51 -1.53
N GLY A 155 12.80 -22.16 -1.73
CA GLY A 155 13.75 -21.94 -0.64
C GLY A 155 13.76 -20.46 -0.26
N MET A 156 13.50 -20.15 1.01
CA MET A 156 13.50 -18.78 1.52
C MET A 156 14.54 -18.64 2.64
N LEU A 157 15.49 -17.72 2.44
CA LEU A 157 16.51 -17.36 3.43
C LEU A 157 16.24 -15.94 3.90
N ALA A 158 16.07 -15.73 5.19
CA ALA A 158 15.87 -14.38 5.72
C ALA A 158 16.60 -14.16 7.05
N GLY A 159 16.98 -12.90 7.27
CA GLY A 159 17.59 -12.44 8.52
C GLY A 159 16.87 -11.21 9.06
N GLY A 160 16.59 -11.20 10.37
CA GLY A 160 15.92 -10.07 11.04
C GLY A 160 14.62 -9.64 10.37
N THR A 161 14.46 -8.34 10.08
CA THR A 161 13.26 -7.78 9.43
C THR A 161 13.08 -8.22 7.98
N GLY A 162 14.09 -8.86 7.38
CA GLY A 162 14.02 -9.49 6.06
C GLY A 162 13.06 -10.68 5.97
N ILE A 163 12.48 -11.12 7.10
CA ILE A 163 11.37 -12.09 7.14
C ILE A 163 10.11 -11.56 6.45
N THR A 164 9.85 -10.26 6.49
CA THR A 164 8.59 -9.65 6.01
C THR A 164 8.26 -9.93 4.53
N PRO A 165 9.18 -9.79 3.55
CA PRO A 165 8.90 -10.20 2.17
C PRO A 165 8.69 -11.71 2.02
N MET A 166 9.39 -12.53 2.80
CA MET A 166 9.21 -14.00 2.77
C MET A 166 7.84 -14.38 3.34
N TYR A 167 7.40 -13.68 4.38
CA TYR A 167 6.09 -13.89 4.98
C TYR A 167 4.95 -13.61 4.00
N GLN A 168 5.05 -12.59 3.15
CA GLN A 168 4.04 -12.33 2.10
C GLN A 168 3.96 -13.48 1.07
N VAL A 169 5.10 -14.05 0.68
CA VAL A 169 5.14 -15.19 -0.26
C VAL A 169 4.63 -16.47 0.41
N TYR A 170 4.91 -16.62 1.71
CA TYR A 170 4.43 -17.73 2.53
C TYR A 170 2.92 -17.65 2.78
N CYS A 171 2.37 -16.47 3.07
CA CYS A 171 0.94 -16.29 3.36
C CYS A 171 0.25 -15.36 2.33
N PRO A 172 0.15 -15.78 1.05
CA PRO A 172 -0.40 -14.95 -0.01
C PRO A 172 -1.93 -14.86 0.02
N LYS A 173 -2.63 -15.75 0.75
CA LYS A 173 -4.10 -15.81 0.86
C LYS A 173 -4.57 -16.34 2.23
N THR A 174 -5.76 -15.93 2.65
CA THR A 174 -6.50 -16.50 3.81
C THR A 174 -6.99 -17.94 3.59
N SER A 175 -6.95 -18.47 2.36
CA SER A 175 -7.23 -19.88 2.09
C SER A 175 -5.94 -20.69 2.04
N CYS A 176 -5.42 -21.00 3.23
CA CYS A 176 -4.21 -21.79 3.48
C CYS A 176 -4.31 -23.26 2.97
N ARG A 177 -5.45 -23.66 2.38
CA ARG A 177 -5.78 -25.05 2.05
C ARG A 177 -5.05 -25.59 0.81
N GLN A 178 -4.64 -24.72 -0.11
CA GLN A 178 -3.90 -25.10 -1.33
C GLN A 178 -2.37 -25.09 -1.14
N PHE A 179 -1.94 -24.78 0.09
CA PHE A 179 -0.55 -24.65 0.51
C PHE A 179 0.10 -26.00 0.87
N PHE A 180 -0.71 -26.98 1.29
CA PHE A 180 -0.26 -28.28 1.81
C PHE A 180 0.45 -29.20 0.79
N SER A 181 0.55 -28.82 -0.48
CA SER A 181 1.25 -29.61 -1.50
C SER A 181 2.65 -29.09 -1.87
N ARG A 182 3.16 -28.03 -1.22
CA ARG A 182 4.47 -27.43 -1.57
C ARG A 182 5.49 -27.60 -0.45
N LYS A 183 6.73 -27.91 -0.83
CA LYS A 183 7.87 -27.87 0.09
C LYS A 183 8.39 -26.45 0.16
N ILE A 184 8.27 -25.85 1.34
CA ILE A 184 8.84 -24.54 1.65
C ILE A 184 9.82 -24.73 2.78
N ALA A 185 11.08 -24.39 2.52
CA ALA A 185 12.13 -24.39 3.54
C ALA A 185 12.42 -22.94 3.92
N PHE A 186 12.34 -22.64 5.20
CA PHE A 186 12.64 -21.32 5.75
C PHE A 186 13.84 -21.42 6.69
N ILE A 187 14.90 -20.64 6.40
CA ILE A 187 16.06 -20.51 7.29
C ILE A 187 16.12 -19.06 7.75
N GLY A 188 15.91 -18.88 9.06
CA GLY A 188 15.90 -17.59 9.73
C GLY A 188 17.17 -17.37 10.57
N CYS A 189 17.79 -16.20 10.44
CA CYS A 189 18.84 -15.76 11.37
C CYS A 189 18.38 -14.51 12.12
N ALA A 190 18.41 -14.55 13.46
CA ALA A 190 18.09 -13.40 14.29
C ALA A 190 19.17 -13.22 15.36
N LYS A 191 19.68 -12.00 15.51
CA LYS A 191 20.52 -11.64 16.65
C LYS A 191 19.61 -11.39 17.86
N ALA A 192 19.69 -12.26 18.87
CA ALA A 192 19.11 -11.98 20.18
C ALA A 192 19.86 -10.79 20.79
N GLN A 193 19.13 -9.74 21.14
CA GLN A 193 19.66 -8.68 21.98
C GLN A 193 19.11 -9.00 23.37
N LEU A 194 20.00 -9.48 24.25
CA LEU A 194 19.76 -9.64 25.69
C LEU A 194 19.93 -8.28 26.37
#